data_AF-A0A5E5BSL1-F1
#
_entry.id   AF-A0A5E5BSL1-F1
#
_cell.length_a   1.000
_cell.length_b   1.000
_cell.length_c   1.000
_cell.angle_alpha   90.00
_cell.angle_beta   90.00
_cell.angle_gamma   90.00
#
_symmetry.space_group_name_H-M   'P 1'
#
loop_
_entity.id
_entity.type
_entity.pdbx_description
1 polymer ?
#
loop_
_entity_poly.entity_id
_entity_poly.type
_entity_poly.pdbx_seq_one_letter_code
_entity_poly.pdbx_strand_id
1 'polypeptide(L)'
;MSQTPSQHPSTAASASRAAAVTPATSGSTASTRSATPGAQSELVYPSDPQDGATETTYAQNGFDPATSTTQLSYTSARVARRVYNRYAKNAFEVSGYYTDWSQYDGRLDGDFSNDAAGRGVDLMWLDPFAYDRLIIGFAGIVGDQGEKAQTVARAATDFVREPDQATFVDSWGDVLSYRNCGFDGWVSNDVIPMFQQSRAQGVLGGLRLLHAKNPALKLALAIGGWTMSEAFHGMAASAARRKTFCASVVDLFRRFPMFVEVNIDWEYPGSPGDTGNTYDDTDGANYAALVGDLKKALVAAGRKDVEISIAASANVADMTKANLPGLIAAGVSRLNLMTYDFFGTPWAPTLAHHTNLHDTDPGAASGFSVDRAVNWLRQAGVPLAKVHIGYAAYSRNALQADISQVSALSGTYMPGDGITTGTFESGTTEYYDVLFNYLDLENGTARNGFVLYTDPVADADFLYQPSSGMFMSLDTPRTVRAKGDYVRRNGLGGLFTWTIDQDNGVLANAAHEGLGQTATVSNFDMTPLYFSGKTSLDDTTPGGES
;
A
#
# COMPACT_ATOMS: atom_id res chain seq x y z
N MET A 1 8.01 -17.50 -27.52
CA MET A 1 7.22 -17.14 -28.73
C MET A 1 6.53 -15.83 -28.41
N SER A 2 6.70 -14.84 -29.28
CA SER A 2 6.22 -13.47 -29.13
C SER A 2 4.70 -13.43 -28.91
N GLN A 3 4.24 -12.78 -27.84
CA GLN A 3 2.85 -12.38 -27.69
C GLN A 3 2.77 -10.89 -27.36
N THR A 4 1.98 -10.22 -28.17
CA THR A 4 1.67 -8.80 -28.26
C THR A 4 0.82 -8.36 -27.05
N PRO A 5 1.09 -7.23 -26.38
CA PRO A 5 0.19 -6.68 -25.37
C PRO A 5 -0.99 -5.97 -26.05
N SER A 6 -2.22 -6.34 -25.71
CA SER A 6 -3.43 -5.61 -26.11
C SER A 6 -3.55 -4.32 -25.31
N GLN A 7 -3.54 -3.19 -26.02
CA GLN A 7 -3.86 -1.88 -25.49
C GLN A 7 -5.36 -1.79 -25.19
N HIS A 8 -5.73 -1.34 -23.99
CA HIS A 8 -7.06 -0.77 -23.72
C HIS A 8 -6.92 0.69 -23.23
N PRO A 9 -7.67 1.63 -23.82
CA PRO A 9 -7.47 3.06 -23.60
C PRO A 9 -8.26 3.61 -22.40
N SER A 10 -7.60 4.45 -21.59
CA SER A 10 -8.25 5.32 -20.62
C SER A 10 -8.94 6.49 -21.34
N THR A 11 -10.25 6.67 -21.16
CA THR A 11 -10.92 7.92 -21.53
C THR A 11 -11.76 8.43 -20.38
N ALA A 12 -11.35 9.58 -19.83
CA ALA A 12 -12.12 10.41 -18.93
C ALA A 12 -13.32 11.02 -19.66
N ALA A 13 -14.51 11.00 -19.06
CA ALA A 13 -15.66 11.75 -19.52
C ALA A 13 -16.47 12.35 -18.35
N SER A 14 -16.78 13.62 -18.51
CA SER A 14 -17.53 14.52 -17.61
C SER A 14 -19.00 14.13 -17.44
N ALA A 15 -19.54 14.19 -16.21
CA ALA A 15 -20.96 14.00 -15.93
C ALA A 15 -21.67 15.29 -15.47
N SER A 16 -22.92 15.47 -15.90
CA SER A 16 -23.82 16.55 -15.47
C SER A 16 -25.17 16.01 -14.92
N ARG A 17 -25.45 16.36 -13.65
CA ARG A 17 -26.74 16.58 -12.92
C ARG A 17 -27.93 15.58 -12.97
N ALA A 18 -28.17 14.97 -11.80
CA ALA A 18 -29.29 15.09 -10.83
C ALA A 18 -30.76 14.70 -11.19
N ALA A 19 -31.34 13.78 -10.37
CA ALA A 19 -32.67 13.89 -9.72
C ALA A 19 -32.91 12.76 -8.66
N ALA A 20 -33.69 13.07 -7.63
CA ALA A 20 -33.85 12.34 -6.34
C ALA A 20 -35.07 11.39 -6.25
N VAL A 21 -35.01 10.34 -5.39
CA VAL A 21 -36.19 9.65 -4.80
C VAL A 21 -35.87 9.04 -3.41
N THR A 22 -36.82 9.15 -2.48
CA THR A 22 -36.87 8.72 -1.05
C THR A 22 -37.41 7.28 -0.80
N PRO A 23 -37.26 6.71 0.43
CA PRO A 23 -37.19 5.26 0.67
C PRO A 23 -38.47 4.61 1.25
N ALA A 24 -38.50 3.27 1.28
CA ALA A 24 -39.54 2.49 1.98
C ALA A 24 -38.96 1.35 2.84
N THR A 25 -39.51 1.22 4.04
CA THR A 25 -39.09 0.39 5.18
C THR A 25 -39.92 -0.89 5.38
N SER A 26 -39.42 -1.76 6.28
CA SER A 26 -40.08 -2.84 7.07
C SER A 26 -39.73 -4.27 6.60
N GLY A 27 -39.54 -5.27 7.47
CA GLY A 27 -39.65 -5.38 8.93
C GLY A 27 -39.16 -6.77 9.38
N SER A 28 -38.72 -6.84 10.64
CA SER A 28 -38.08 -7.99 11.33
C SER A 28 -39.10 -8.96 11.94
N THR A 29 -38.72 -10.24 12.12
CA THR A 29 -39.06 -11.04 13.32
C THR A 29 -38.01 -12.10 13.61
N ALA A 30 -37.62 -12.22 14.89
CA ALA A 30 -36.57 -13.09 15.44
C ALA A 30 -37.13 -14.19 16.37
N SER A 31 -36.34 -15.25 16.65
CA SER A 31 -36.45 -16.07 17.89
C SER A 31 -35.15 -16.84 18.25
N THR A 32 -34.47 -16.37 19.31
CA THR A 32 -33.80 -17.05 20.47
C THR A 32 -32.92 -18.32 20.32
N ARG A 33 -31.76 -18.52 20.98
CA ARG A 33 -30.65 -17.74 21.61
C ARG A 33 -29.59 -18.76 22.13
N SER A 34 -28.29 -18.58 21.85
CA SER A 34 -27.12 -19.05 22.64
C SER A 34 -25.82 -18.63 21.94
N ALA A 35 -24.88 -17.96 22.66
CA ALA A 35 -23.83 -17.03 22.17
C ALA A 35 -24.43 -15.69 21.74
N THR A 36 -23.89 -14.53 22.12
CA THR A 36 -24.51 -13.20 21.87
C THR A 36 -24.78 -13.01 20.37
N PRO A 37 -26.02 -13.17 19.89
CA PRO A 37 -26.33 -13.02 18.48
C PRO A 37 -26.72 -11.55 18.26
N GLY A 38 -25.96 -10.83 17.44
CA GLY A 38 -26.37 -9.51 16.94
C GLY A 38 -25.60 -8.30 17.47
N ALA A 39 -24.37 -8.44 17.96
CA ALA A 39 -23.46 -7.31 17.90
C ALA A 39 -23.12 -7.10 16.41
N GLN A 40 -23.44 -5.92 15.88
CA GLN A 40 -22.95 -5.55 14.56
C GLN A 40 -21.42 -5.53 14.61
N SER A 41 -20.76 -6.04 13.57
CA SER A 41 -19.30 -5.95 13.46
C SER A 41 -18.84 -4.51 13.68
N GLU A 42 -17.81 -4.37 14.51
CA GLU A 42 -17.15 -3.08 14.75
C GLU A 42 -16.13 -2.77 13.63
N LEU A 43 -15.75 -3.77 12.82
CA LEU A 43 -14.77 -3.64 11.74
C LEU A 43 -15.38 -3.41 10.37
N VAL A 44 -16.57 -3.97 10.09
CA VAL A 44 -17.24 -3.82 8.80
C VAL A 44 -18.72 -3.47 8.96
N TYR A 45 -19.27 -2.77 7.97
CA TYR A 45 -20.71 -2.57 7.86
C TYR A 45 -21.39 -3.85 7.35
N PRO A 46 -22.69 -4.08 7.65
CA PRO A 46 -23.43 -5.20 7.07
C PRO A 46 -23.60 -5.12 5.55
N SER A 47 -23.49 -3.91 4.99
CA SER A 47 -23.47 -3.63 3.56
C SER A 47 -22.70 -2.33 3.29
N ASP A 48 -22.31 -2.06 2.04
CA ASP A 48 -21.75 -0.75 1.67
C ASP A 48 -22.72 0.38 2.06
N PRO A 49 -22.29 1.35 2.89
CA PRO A 49 -23.14 2.43 3.37
C PRO A 49 -23.64 3.36 2.26
N GLN A 50 -23.07 3.29 1.05
CA GLN A 50 -23.60 3.96 -0.13
C GLN A 50 -24.65 3.08 -0.82
N ASP A 51 -25.79 2.87 -0.14
CA ASP A 51 -26.96 2.14 -0.67
C ASP A 51 -26.63 0.75 -1.27
N GLY A 52 -25.64 0.04 -0.72
CA GLY A 52 -25.22 -1.27 -1.24
C GLY A 52 -24.50 -1.22 -2.58
N ALA A 53 -23.75 -0.14 -2.87
CA ALA A 53 -23.09 0.06 -4.15
C ALA A 53 -22.07 -1.05 -4.48
N THR A 54 -21.30 -1.50 -3.51
CA THR A 54 -20.37 -2.63 -3.66
C THR A 54 -21.10 -3.91 -4.07
N GLU A 55 -22.17 -4.26 -3.37
CA GLU A 55 -22.97 -5.46 -3.62
C GLU A 55 -23.72 -5.38 -4.94
N THR A 56 -24.12 -4.17 -5.35
CA THR A 56 -24.67 -3.90 -6.69
C THR A 56 -23.64 -4.24 -7.77
N THR A 57 -22.38 -3.83 -7.57
CA THR A 57 -21.27 -4.21 -8.47
C THR A 57 -21.02 -5.71 -8.45
N TYR A 58 -21.12 -6.37 -7.29
CA TYR A 58 -20.99 -7.83 -7.21
C TYR A 58 -22.05 -8.53 -8.09
N ALA A 59 -23.32 -8.15 -7.94
CA ALA A 59 -24.42 -8.70 -8.71
C ALA A 59 -24.25 -8.45 -10.22
N GLN A 60 -23.79 -7.25 -10.61
CA GLN A 60 -23.49 -6.91 -12.00
C GLN A 60 -22.39 -7.78 -12.60
N ASN A 61 -21.34 -8.04 -11.83
CA ASN A 61 -20.15 -8.77 -12.29
C ASN A 61 -20.25 -10.29 -12.09
N GLY A 62 -21.32 -10.77 -11.46
CA GLY A 62 -21.44 -12.17 -11.07
C GLY A 62 -20.35 -12.59 -10.07
N PHE A 63 -19.88 -11.65 -9.25
CA PHE A 63 -18.92 -11.93 -8.20
C PHE A 63 -19.64 -12.50 -6.97
N ASP A 64 -19.17 -13.65 -6.51
CA ASP A 64 -19.61 -14.30 -5.27
C ASP A 64 -18.35 -14.65 -4.46
N PRO A 65 -18.13 -14.04 -3.29
CA PRO A 65 -16.92 -14.28 -2.51
C PRO A 65 -16.76 -15.75 -2.07
N ALA A 66 -17.83 -16.56 -2.09
CA ALA A 66 -17.76 -17.99 -1.78
C ALA A 66 -17.36 -18.87 -2.97
N THR A 67 -17.46 -18.39 -4.21
CA THR A 67 -17.26 -19.26 -5.39
C THR A 67 -16.44 -18.65 -6.52
N SER A 68 -16.28 -17.33 -6.57
CA SER A 68 -15.48 -16.65 -7.59
C SER A 68 -13.99 -16.94 -7.44
N THR A 69 -13.37 -17.25 -8.58
CA THR A 69 -11.92 -17.51 -8.68
C THR A 69 -11.20 -16.61 -9.68
N THR A 70 -11.95 -15.89 -10.53
CA THR A 70 -11.42 -14.99 -11.57
C THR A 70 -12.12 -13.63 -11.65
N GLN A 71 -13.32 -13.47 -11.07
CA GLN A 71 -14.01 -12.17 -11.05
C GLN A 71 -13.34 -11.23 -10.05
N LEU A 72 -13.29 -9.95 -10.39
CA LEU A 72 -12.87 -8.88 -9.49
C LEU A 72 -14.08 -8.38 -8.69
N SER A 73 -13.87 -8.10 -7.41
CA SER A 73 -14.95 -7.65 -6.51
C SER A 73 -15.30 -6.18 -6.71
N TYR A 74 -14.31 -5.33 -7.02
CA TYR A 74 -14.41 -3.87 -6.98
C TYR A 74 -15.00 -3.35 -5.65
N THR A 75 -14.75 -4.05 -4.54
CA THR A 75 -15.19 -3.63 -3.20
C THR A 75 -14.71 -2.21 -2.90
N SER A 76 -15.59 -1.32 -2.48
CA SER A 76 -15.15 -0.01 -1.97
C SER A 76 -14.68 -0.14 -0.52
N ALA A 77 -13.66 0.64 -0.15
CA ALA A 77 -13.20 0.76 1.22
C ALA A 77 -14.27 1.29 2.21
N ARG A 78 -15.40 1.80 1.70
CA ARG A 78 -16.59 2.18 2.50
C ARG A 78 -17.15 1.03 3.32
N VAL A 79 -16.96 -0.23 2.91
CA VAL A 79 -17.46 -1.39 3.65
C VAL A 79 -16.82 -1.54 5.02
N ALA A 80 -15.63 -0.96 5.24
CA ALA A 80 -14.90 -1.04 6.50
C ALA A 80 -15.12 0.18 7.39
N ARG A 81 -15.28 -0.09 8.70
CA ARG A 81 -15.30 0.90 9.78
C ARG A 81 -13.87 1.19 10.22
N ARG A 82 -13.59 2.43 10.58
CA ARG A 82 -12.25 2.90 10.96
C ARG A 82 -12.05 2.80 12.47
N VAL A 83 -11.00 2.13 12.89
CA VAL A 83 -10.79 1.71 14.29
C VAL A 83 -9.39 2.04 14.82
N TYR A 84 -8.77 3.11 14.30
CA TYR A 84 -7.46 3.56 14.77
C TYR A 84 -7.48 3.87 16.27
N ASN A 85 -6.61 3.21 17.03
CA ASN A 85 -6.23 3.61 18.37
C ASN A 85 -5.16 4.71 18.31
N ARG A 86 -4.84 5.33 19.45
CA ARG A 86 -3.72 6.28 19.55
C ARG A 86 -2.72 5.78 20.55
N TYR A 87 -1.44 5.83 20.22
CA TYR A 87 -0.38 5.23 21.02
C TYR A 87 0.62 6.28 21.51
N ALA A 88 1.20 6.03 22.68
CA ALA A 88 2.29 6.83 23.20
C ALA A 88 3.54 6.65 22.31
N LYS A 89 4.17 7.76 21.93
CA LYS A 89 5.40 7.71 21.12
C LYS A 89 6.54 7.05 21.88
N ASN A 90 7.35 6.28 21.15
CA ASN A 90 8.65 5.78 21.62
C ASN A 90 9.74 6.05 20.57
N ALA A 91 10.85 5.29 20.60
CA ALA A 91 11.98 5.50 19.68
C ALA A 91 11.72 5.00 18.25
N PHE A 92 10.63 4.27 18.01
CA PHE A 92 10.29 3.69 16.71
C PHE A 92 9.17 4.49 16.05
N GLU A 93 9.15 4.50 14.72
CA GLU A 93 8.11 5.18 13.94
C GLU A 93 7.19 4.18 13.24
N VAL A 94 5.89 4.48 13.21
CA VAL A 94 4.94 3.86 12.29
C VAL A 94 4.62 4.86 11.19
N SER A 95 4.88 4.49 9.95
CA SER A 95 4.57 5.31 8.78
C SER A 95 3.69 4.56 7.78
N GLY A 96 3.34 5.20 6.68
CA GLY A 96 2.67 4.50 5.59
C GLY A 96 2.52 5.32 4.34
N TYR A 97 2.36 4.61 3.24
CA TYR A 97 2.05 5.21 1.96
C TYR A 97 0.56 5.50 1.87
N TYR A 98 0.21 6.67 1.34
CA TYR A 98 -1.16 7.00 0.96
C TYR A 98 -1.16 7.30 -0.53
N THR A 99 -2.12 6.74 -1.26
CA THR A 99 -2.18 6.87 -2.72
C THR A 99 -3.14 7.98 -3.14
N ASP A 100 -2.74 8.83 -4.09
CA ASP A 100 -3.61 9.91 -4.59
C ASP A 100 -4.88 9.39 -5.29
N TRP A 101 -4.83 8.20 -5.90
CA TRP A 101 -5.95 7.63 -6.65
C TRP A 101 -6.99 6.90 -5.77
N SER A 102 -6.68 6.58 -4.51
CA SER A 102 -7.62 5.88 -3.61
C SER A 102 -8.93 6.63 -3.34
N GLN A 103 -8.93 7.95 -3.56
CA GLN A 103 -10.09 8.81 -3.37
C GLN A 103 -11.23 8.53 -4.36
N TYR A 104 -10.94 7.95 -5.53
CA TYR A 104 -11.92 7.82 -6.60
C TYR A 104 -12.91 6.70 -6.34
N ASP A 105 -14.18 6.97 -6.66
CA ASP A 105 -15.24 5.96 -6.89
C ASP A 105 -16.40 6.62 -7.64
N GLY A 106 -16.58 6.29 -8.91
CA GLY A 106 -17.64 6.82 -9.78
C GLY A 106 -19.04 6.34 -9.40
N ARG A 107 -19.16 5.30 -8.58
CA ARG A 107 -20.45 4.84 -8.04
C ARG A 107 -21.12 5.89 -7.17
N LEU A 108 -20.34 6.80 -6.58
CA LEU A 108 -20.84 7.98 -5.87
C LEU A 108 -21.57 8.97 -6.79
N ASP A 109 -21.36 8.87 -8.12
CA ASP A 109 -22.05 9.63 -9.16
C ASP A 109 -23.07 8.77 -9.94
N GLY A 110 -23.29 7.52 -9.51
CA GLY A 110 -24.18 6.58 -10.18
C GLY A 110 -23.58 5.86 -11.38
N ASP A 111 -22.27 5.95 -11.61
CA ASP A 111 -21.57 5.16 -12.63
C ASP A 111 -21.05 3.85 -12.02
N PHE A 112 -21.68 2.74 -12.39
CA PHE A 112 -21.35 1.39 -11.93
C PHE A 112 -20.51 0.60 -12.94
N SER A 113 -19.97 1.24 -13.98
CA SER A 113 -19.01 0.59 -14.87
C SER A 113 -17.74 0.20 -14.09
N ASN A 114 -17.09 -0.89 -14.48
CA ASN A 114 -15.90 -1.39 -13.80
C ASN A 114 -14.74 -0.38 -13.82
N ASP A 115 -14.61 0.40 -14.90
CA ASP A 115 -13.59 1.45 -15.01
C ASP A 115 -13.87 2.66 -14.10
N ALA A 116 -15.13 2.86 -13.69
CA ALA A 116 -15.54 3.91 -12.77
C ALA A 116 -15.57 3.45 -11.31
N ALA A 117 -15.71 2.14 -11.05
CA ALA A 117 -15.70 1.59 -9.71
C ALA A 117 -14.32 1.78 -9.07
N GLY A 118 -14.27 2.48 -7.93
CA GLY A 118 -13.03 2.80 -7.25
C GLY A 118 -13.07 2.50 -5.76
N ARG A 119 -11.91 2.67 -5.11
CA ARG A 119 -11.72 2.41 -3.68
C ARG A 119 -12.61 3.32 -2.83
N GLY A 120 -12.78 4.58 -3.22
CA GLY A 120 -13.68 5.53 -2.58
C GLY A 120 -13.27 5.88 -1.15
N VAL A 121 -11.96 6.00 -0.90
CA VAL A 121 -11.39 6.26 0.42
C VAL A 121 -11.43 7.76 0.70
N ASP A 122 -12.22 8.18 1.69
CA ASP A 122 -12.14 9.54 2.22
C ASP A 122 -10.89 9.71 3.09
N LEU A 123 -9.96 10.57 2.67
CA LEU A 123 -8.74 10.86 3.42
C LEU A 123 -9.04 11.33 4.85
N MET A 124 -10.21 11.93 5.11
CA MET A 124 -10.59 12.37 6.46
C MET A 124 -10.99 11.23 7.40
N TRP A 125 -11.11 10.00 6.90
CA TRP A 125 -11.26 8.79 7.72
C TRP A 125 -9.98 8.41 8.47
N LEU A 126 -8.83 8.88 8.01
CA LEU A 126 -7.55 8.67 8.67
C LEU A 126 -7.49 9.47 9.97
N ASP A 127 -7.20 8.80 11.09
CA ASP A 127 -6.83 9.51 12.33
C ASP A 127 -5.39 10.04 12.16
N PRO A 128 -5.15 11.37 12.17
CA PRO A 128 -3.82 11.94 11.97
C PRO A 128 -2.84 11.65 13.11
N PHE A 129 -3.28 10.99 14.18
CA PHE A 129 -2.44 10.51 15.28
C PHE A 129 -2.06 9.01 15.15
N ALA A 130 -2.59 8.30 14.17
CA ALA A 130 -2.32 6.87 13.94
C ALA A 130 -0.99 6.59 13.24
N TYR A 131 -0.32 7.62 12.72
CA TYR A 131 0.97 7.48 12.06
C TYR A 131 1.90 8.62 12.49
N ASP A 132 3.20 8.34 12.55
CA ASP A 132 4.24 9.35 12.72
C ASP A 132 4.53 10.08 11.40
N ARG A 133 4.37 9.37 10.27
CA ARG A 133 4.64 9.89 8.93
C ARG A 133 3.68 9.33 7.88
N LEU A 134 3.15 10.21 7.04
CA LEU A 134 2.46 9.84 5.79
C LEU A 134 3.39 10.09 4.60
N ILE A 135 3.45 9.15 3.68
CA ILE A 135 4.20 9.24 2.44
C ILE A 135 3.17 9.31 1.29
N ILE A 136 2.99 10.48 0.68
CA ILE A 136 2.05 10.62 -0.44
C ILE A 136 2.73 10.12 -1.72
N GLY A 137 2.12 9.11 -2.32
CA GLY A 137 2.52 8.48 -3.57
C GLY A 137 1.46 8.72 -4.67
N PHE A 138 1.83 9.07 -5.90
CA PHE A 138 3.22 9.26 -6.38
C PHE A 138 3.35 10.39 -7.38
N ALA A 139 4.46 11.12 -7.26
CA ALA A 139 4.96 11.96 -8.34
C ALA A 139 5.81 11.14 -9.33
N GLY A 140 5.76 11.51 -10.61
CA GLY A 140 6.62 10.97 -11.67
C GLY A 140 7.73 11.93 -12.07
N ILE A 141 8.50 11.55 -13.08
CA ILE A 141 9.57 12.37 -13.68
C ILE A 141 9.23 12.61 -15.15
N VAL A 142 9.15 13.87 -15.56
CA VAL A 142 8.80 14.22 -16.95
C VAL A 142 9.84 13.66 -17.91
N GLY A 143 9.36 12.89 -18.90
CA GLY A 143 10.20 12.15 -19.83
C GLY A 143 10.19 10.64 -19.60
N ASP A 144 9.52 10.16 -18.55
CA ASP A 144 9.25 8.73 -18.32
C ASP A 144 8.70 8.04 -19.58
N GLN A 145 9.24 6.86 -19.89
CA GLN A 145 8.84 5.99 -21.00
C GLN A 145 8.26 4.64 -20.52
N GLY A 146 8.01 4.49 -19.21
CA GLY A 146 7.44 3.30 -18.60
C GLY A 146 5.91 3.23 -18.75
N GLU A 147 5.27 2.39 -17.92
CA GLU A 147 3.83 2.13 -17.99
C GLU A 147 2.99 3.41 -17.90
N LYS A 148 3.38 4.37 -17.05
CA LYS A 148 2.63 5.62 -16.82
C LYS A 148 3.15 6.81 -17.64
N ALA A 149 3.98 6.60 -18.66
CA ALA A 149 4.56 7.67 -19.49
C ALA A 149 3.52 8.72 -19.95
N GLN A 150 2.37 8.28 -20.45
CA GLN A 150 1.30 9.18 -20.92
C GLN A 150 0.62 9.95 -19.78
N THR A 151 0.48 9.33 -18.61
CA THR A 151 -0.08 9.98 -17.42
C THR A 151 0.86 11.09 -16.95
N VAL A 152 2.16 10.79 -16.83
CA VAL A 152 3.18 11.78 -16.46
C VAL A 152 3.23 12.92 -17.48
N ALA A 153 3.22 12.64 -18.79
CA ALA A 153 3.28 13.67 -19.83
C ALA A 153 2.05 14.60 -19.84
N ARG A 154 0.85 14.05 -19.58
CA ARG A 154 -0.38 14.86 -19.46
C ARG A 154 -0.30 15.78 -18.25
N ALA A 155 0.01 15.24 -17.08
CA ALA A 155 0.12 16.02 -15.86
C ALA A 155 1.24 17.07 -15.93
N ALA A 156 2.33 16.78 -16.63
CA ALA A 156 3.39 17.75 -16.88
C ALA A 156 2.87 19.00 -17.62
N THR A 157 1.90 18.84 -18.53
CA THR A 157 1.27 19.97 -19.20
C THR A 157 0.44 20.80 -18.21
N ASP A 158 -0.36 20.14 -17.37
CA ASP A 158 -1.22 20.80 -16.38
C ASP A 158 -0.43 21.57 -15.33
N PHE A 159 0.69 21.00 -14.87
CA PHE A 159 1.57 21.58 -13.87
C PHE A 159 2.68 22.46 -14.46
N VAL A 160 2.75 22.60 -15.79
CA VAL A 160 3.77 23.37 -16.53
C VAL A 160 5.18 22.91 -16.13
N ARG A 161 5.46 21.64 -16.41
CA ARG A 161 6.71 20.95 -16.11
C ARG A 161 7.43 20.55 -17.38
N GLU A 162 8.75 20.65 -17.32
CA GLU A 162 9.68 20.36 -18.42
C GLU A 162 10.41 19.03 -18.20
N PRO A 163 11.07 18.45 -19.23
CA PRO A 163 11.82 17.20 -19.09
C PRO A 163 12.78 17.17 -17.88
N ASP A 164 12.92 15.99 -17.27
CA ASP A 164 13.69 15.70 -16.06
C ASP A 164 13.17 16.34 -14.76
N GLN A 165 12.05 17.08 -14.80
CA GLN A 165 11.43 17.61 -13.59
C GLN A 165 10.53 16.56 -12.92
N ALA A 166 10.49 16.58 -11.58
CA ALA A 166 9.48 15.87 -10.81
C ALA A 166 8.11 16.55 -10.98
N THR A 167 7.06 15.76 -11.16
CA THR A 167 5.68 16.23 -11.27
C THR A 167 4.71 15.30 -10.57
N PHE A 168 3.73 15.86 -9.87
CA PHE A 168 2.51 15.14 -9.54
C PHE A 168 1.80 14.70 -10.83
N VAL A 169 1.00 13.63 -10.78
CA VAL A 169 0.54 12.92 -11.98
C VAL A 169 -0.97 12.96 -12.19
N ASP A 170 -1.71 13.57 -11.27
CA ASP A 170 -3.15 13.72 -11.35
C ASP A 170 -3.59 15.12 -10.87
N SER A 171 -3.56 16.09 -11.79
CA SER A 171 -3.87 17.48 -11.46
C SER A 171 -5.23 17.68 -10.78
N TRP A 172 -6.23 16.84 -11.12
CA TRP A 172 -7.52 16.86 -10.46
C TRP A 172 -7.41 16.29 -9.05
N GLY A 173 -6.96 15.05 -8.90
CA GLY A 173 -6.89 14.36 -7.61
C GLY A 173 -5.93 15.02 -6.61
N ASP A 174 -4.85 15.62 -7.11
CA ASP A 174 -3.79 16.19 -6.28
C ASP A 174 -4.19 17.55 -5.70
N VAL A 175 -4.81 18.43 -6.49
CA VAL A 175 -5.04 19.84 -6.09
C VAL A 175 -6.43 20.42 -6.33
N LEU A 176 -7.34 19.72 -7.01
CA LEU A 176 -8.66 20.26 -7.39
C LEU A 176 -9.85 19.49 -6.82
N SER A 177 -9.72 18.17 -6.60
CA SER A 177 -10.81 17.32 -6.14
C SER A 177 -11.27 17.73 -4.74
N TYR A 178 -12.54 17.49 -4.42
CA TYR A 178 -13.12 17.92 -3.14
C TYR A 178 -13.68 16.74 -2.35
N ARG A 179 -14.43 15.87 -3.04
CA ARG A 179 -14.98 14.63 -2.48
C ARG A 179 -13.83 13.73 -2.03
N ASN A 180 -13.98 13.12 -0.86
CA ASN A 180 -12.98 12.24 -0.25
C ASN A 180 -11.63 12.92 0.10
N CYS A 181 -11.56 14.26 0.04
CA CYS A 181 -10.36 15.04 0.36
C CYS A 181 -10.58 16.06 1.49
N GLY A 182 -11.76 16.03 2.14
CA GLY A 182 -12.09 16.93 3.25
C GLY A 182 -12.63 18.31 2.84
N PHE A 183 -13.21 18.43 1.65
CA PHE A 183 -13.82 19.68 1.17
C PHE A 183 -15.29 19.49 0.78
N ASP A 184 -16.13 20.46 1.14
CA ASP A 184 -17.58 20.39 0.94
C ASP A 184 -18.03 20.53 -0.52
N GLY A 185 -17.16 21.04 -1.40
CA GLY A 185 -17.51 21.33 -2.78
C GLY A 185 -16.34 21.77 -3.64
N TRP A 186 -16.57 21.76 -4.94
CA TRP A 186 -15.63 22.23 -5.96
C TRP A 186 -15.42 23.74 -5.90
N VAL A 187 -14.18 24.20 -6.08
CA VAL A 187 -13.81 25.63 -6.06
C VAL A 187 -13.27 26.15 -7.40
N SER A 188 -12.42 25.39 -8.09
CA SER A 188 -11.78 25.86 -9.34
C SER A 188 -11.30 24.70 -10.22
N ASN A 189 -11.13 24.97 -11.51
CA ASN A 189 -10.42 24.10 -12.46
C ASN A 189 -9.03 24.64 -12.82
N ASP A 190 -8.63 25.79 -12.27
CA ASP A 190 -7.34 26.41 -12.57
C ASP A 190 -6.22 25.72 -11.77
N VAL A 191 -5.51 24.78 -12.41
CA VAL A 191 -4.44 23.98 -11.76
C VAL A 191 -3.33 24.87 -11.18
N ILE A 192 -2.77 25.79 -11.97
CA ILE A 192 -1.57 26.55 -11.55
C ILE A 192 -1.79 27.40 -10.29
N PRO A 193 -2.89 28.17 -10.15
CA PRO A 193 -3.18 28.88 -8.92
C PRO A 193 -3.43 27.95 -7.71
N MET A 194 -3.96 26.75 -7.95
CA MET A 194 -4.26 25.73 -6.94
C MET A 194 -3.03 24.92 -6.54
N PHE A 195 -1.99 24.90 -7.37
CA PHE A 195 -0.74 24.16 -7.16
C PHE A 195 0.22 24.83 -6.15
N GLN A 196 -0.30 25.07 -4.96
CA GLN A 196 0.40 25.55 -3.77
C GLN A 196 -0.43 25.23 -2.52
N GLN A 197 0.25 24.94 -1.41
CA GLN A 197 -0.37 24.46 -0.18
C GLN A 197 -1.51 25.36 0.36
N SER A 198 -1.38 26.67 0.23
CA SER A 198 -2.39 27.62 0.76
C SER A 198 -3.72 27.57 0.02
N ARG A 199 -3.76 26.99 -1.19
CA ARG A 199 -4.93 27.00 -2.07
C ARG A 199 -5.40 25.61 -2.51
N ALA A 200 -4.53 24.61 -2.51
CA ALA A 200 -4.86 23.27 -2.95
C ALA A 200 -6.13 22.74 -2.26
N GLN A 201 -7.06 22.24 -3.08
CA GLN A 201 -7.94 21.14 -2.68
C GLN A 201 -7.20 19.83 -2.95
N GLY A 202 -7.90 18.77 -3.31
CA GLY A 202 -7.34 17.45 -3.57
C GLY A 202 -6.65 16.84 -2.36
N VAL A 203 -5.93 15.75 -2.60
CA VAL A 203 -5.22 15.02 -1.56
C VAL A 203 -4.16 15.91 -0.91
N LEU A 204 -3.48 16.79 -1.66
CA LEU A 204 -2.52 17.73 -1.07
C LEU A 204 -3.20 18.75 -0.14
N GLY A 205 -4.38 19.22 -0.49
CA GLY A 205 -5.22 20.05 0.37
C GLY A 205 -5.68 19.30 1.62
N GLY A 206 -6.10 18.04 1.48
CA GLY A 206 -6.52 17.20 2.59
C GLY A 206 -5.38 16.85 3.55
N LEU A 207 -4.17 16.59 3.04
CA LEU A 207 -2.97 16.40 3.87
C LEU A 207 -2.66 17.64 4.71
N ARG A 208 -2.85 18.84 4.16
CA ARG A 208 -2.76 20.08 4.95
C ARG A 208 -3.81 20.12 6.06
N LEU A 209 -5.04 19.65 5.82
CA LEU A 209 -6.08 19.59 6.85
C LEU A 209 -5.71 18.60 7.96
N LEU A 210 -5.15 17.43 7.62
CA LEU A 210 -4.66 16.46 8.60
C LEU A 210 -3.48 17.00 9.41
N HIS A 211 -2.50 17.61 8.75
CA HIS A 211 -1.35 18.22 9.42
C HIS A 211 -1.76 19.39 10.33
N ALA A 212 -2.81 20.15 9.98
CA ALA A 212 -3.35 21.17 10.88
C ALA A 212 -3.96 20.59 12.17
N LYS A 213 -4.52 19.37 12.11
CA LYS A 213 -5.02 18.64 13.30
C LYS A 213 -3.88 18.06 14.14
N ASN A 214 -2.81 17.59 13.50
CA ASN A 214 -1.62 17.09 14.17
C ASN A 214 -0.33 17.63 13.52
N PRO A 215 0.22 18.76 14.00
CA PRO A 215 1.46 19.32 13.46
C PRO A 215 2.70 18.44 13.65
N ALA A 216 2.61 17.40 14.50
CA ALA A 216 3.69 16.43 14.67
C ALA A 216 3.67 15.30 13.62
N LEU A 217 2.61 15.21 12.81
CA LEU A 217 2.53 14.30 11.67
C LEU A 217 3.50 14.77 10.57
N LYS A 218 4.54 13.98 10.31
CA LYS A 218 5.47 14.24 9.21
C LYS A 218 4.81 13.90 7.88
N LEU A 219 5.01 14.75 6.88
CA LEU A 219 4.54 14.49 5.52
C LEU A 219 5.76 14.33 4.60
N ALA A 220 5.77 13.25 3.83
CA ALA A 220 6.79 12.93 2.85
C ALA A 220 6.17 12.86 1.45
N LEU A 221 6.91 13.29 0.43
CA LEU A 221 6.53 13.13 -0.98
C LEU A 221 7.33 11.98 -1.60
N ALA A 222 6.66 10.95 -2.10
CA ALA A 222 7.29 9.90 -2.89
C ALA A 222 7.32 10.25 -4.39
N ILE A 223 8.48 10.04 -5.00
CA ILE A 223 8.70 10.18 -6.45
C ILE A 223 9.11 8.81 -6.99
N GLY A 224 8.42 8.33 -8.03
CA GLY A 224 8.63 7.02 -8.62
C GLY A 224 7.57 6.02 -8.18
N GLY A 225 8.00 4.95 -7.51
CA GLY A 225 7.23 3.74 -7.30
C GLY A 225 7.36 2.77 -8.46
N TRP A 226 6.70 1.61 -8.35
CA TRP A 226 6.80 0.51 -9.32
C TRP A 226 6.62 0.94 -10.78
N THR A 227 5.53 1.66 -11.10
CA THR A 227 5.12 1.96 -12.48
C THR A 227 5.65 3.30 -13.04
N MET A 228 6.52 3.99 -12.29
CA MET A 228 7.07 5.31 -12.66
C MET A 228 8.58 5.43 -12.35
N SER A 229 9.29 4.30 -12.39
CA SER A 229 10.73 4.24 -12.12
C SER A 229 11.62 4.32 -13.36
N GLU A 230 11.05 4.28 -14.58
CA GLU A 230 11.81 4.18 -15.84
C GLU A 230 12.78 5.36 -16.01
N ALA A 231 12.31 6.58 -15.74
CA ALA A 231 13.08 7.78 -16.03
C ALA A 231 14.33 7.95 -15.15
N PHE A 232 14.42 7.25 -14.01
CA PHE A 232 15.50 7.44 -13.05
C PHE A 232 16.87 7.16 -13.64
N HIS A 233 17.02 6.05 -14.37
CA HIS A 233 18.30 5.62 -14.93
C HIS A 233 18.95 6.73 -15.76
N GLY A 234 18.23 7.23 -16.77
CA GLY A 234 18.74 8.28 -17.65
C GLY A 234 18.94 9.62 -16.93
N MET A 235 18.01 9.99 -16.04
CA MET A 235 18.08 11.25 -15.29
C MET A 235 19.27 11.26 -14.33
N ALA A 236 19.49 10.18 -13.58
CA ALA A 236 20.56 10.05 -12.61
C ALA A 236 21.95 10.01 -13.28
N ALA A 237 22.07 9.45 -14.49
CA ALA A 237 23.34 9.34 -15.20
C ALA A 237 23.97 10.68 -15.63
N SER A 238 23.19 11.76 -15.73
CA SER A 238 23.66 13.07 -16.19
C SER A 238 23.61 14.15 -15.12
N ALA A 239 24.75 14.75 -14.80
CA ALA A 239 24.83 15.85 -13.82
C ALA A 239 23.92 17.04 -14.17
N ALA A 240 23.74 17.34 -15.46
CA ALA A 240 22.83 18.39 -15.90
C ALA A 240 21.36 18.03 -15.65
N ARG A 241 20.97 16.79 -15.96
CA ARG A 241 19.60 16.28 -15.75
C ARG A 241 19.27 16.18 -14.26
N ARG A 242 20.19 15.65 -13.45
CA ARG A 242 20.09 15.66 -11.98
C ARG A 242 19.88 17.05 -11.41
N LYS A 243 20.59 18.07 -11.93
CA LYS A 243 20.40 19.46 -11.49
C LYS A 243 18.99 19.96 -11.78
N THR A 244 18.43 19.65 -12.95
CA THR A 244 17.04 19.99 -13.30
C THR A 244 16.05 19.30 -12.36
N PHE A 245 16.22 18.00 -12.14
CA PHE A 245 15.41 17.23 -11.20
C PHE A 245 15.46 17.83 -9.78
N CYS A 246 16.66 18.05 -9.23
CA CYS A 246 16.83 18.61 -7.89
C CYS A 246 16.17 19.99 -7.74
N ALA A 247 16.27 20.84 -8.77
CA ALA A 247 15.62 22.15 -8.77
C ALA A 247 14.08 22.04 -8.74
N SER A 248 13.51 21.07 -9.45
CA SER A 248 12.07 20.83 -9.44
C SER A 248 11.56 20.26 -8.10
N VAL A 249 12.32 19.38 -7.45
CA VAL A 249 11.99 18.91 -6.10
C VAL A 249 12.01 20.07 -5.11
N VAL A 250 13.02 20.94 -5.19
CA VAL A 250 13.07 22.17 -4.37
C VAL A 250 11.85 23.08 -4.64
N ASP A 251 11.39 23.20 -5.88
CA ASP A 251 10.18 23.95 -6.21
C ASP A 251 8.91 23.34 -5.59
N LEU A 252 8.74 22.02 -5.66
CA LEU A 252 7.64 21.32 -4.99
C LEU A 252 7.63 21.59 -3.48
N PHE A 253 8.79 21.58 -2.84
CA PHE A 253 8.95 21.84 -1.40
C PHE A 253 8.79 23.32 -1.02
N ARG A 254 8.90 24.24 -1.98
CA ARG A 254 8.52 25.65 -1.79
C ARG A 254 7.01 25.85 -1.91
N ARG A 255 6.37 25.15 -2.86
CA ARG A 255 4.91 25.17 -3.05
C ARG A 255 4.17 24.52 -1.89
N PHE A 256 4.75 23.46 -1.33
CA PHE A 256 4.19 22.66 -0.24
C PHE A 256 5.20 22.53 0.92
N PRO A 257 5.41 23.61 1.69
CA PRO A 257 6.35 23.62 2.81
C PRO A 257 6.03 22.63 3.94
N MET A 258 4.81 22.06 3.97
CA MET A 258 4.44 20.99 4.91
C MET A 258 5.23 19.69 4.72
N PHE A 259 5.79 19.45 3.52
CA PHE A 259 6.64 18.29 3.29
C PHE A 259 8.00 18.48 3.94
N VAL A 260 8.40 17.50 4.75
CA VAL A 260 9.66 17.47 5.49
C VAL A 260 10.57 16.32 5.05
N GLU A 261 10.15 15.54 4.05
CA GLU A 261 10.90 14.42 3.52
C GLU A 261 10.59 14.22 2.04
N VAL A 262 11.63 14.00 1.24
CA VAL A 262 11.51 13.49 -0.13
C VAL A 262 11.91 12.03 -0.13
N ASN A 263 11.01 11.20 -0.63
CA ASN A 263 11.19 9.77 -0.73
C ASN A 263 11.43 9.40 -2.20
N ILE A 264 12.64 8.96 -2.54
CA ILE A 264 12.99 8.56 -3.90
C ILE A 264 12.75 7.06 -4.04
N ASP A 265 11.59 6.70 -4.58
CA ASP A 265 11.19 5.31 -4.80
C ASP A 265 11.60 4.86 -6.20
N TRP A 266 12.91 4.73 -6.41
CA TRP A 266 13.44 4.08 -7.60
C TRP A 266 13.45 2.55 -7.41
N GLU A 267 12.60 1.87 -8.17
CA GLU A 267 12.42 0.41 -8.12
C GLU A 267 12.87 -0.26 -9.44
N TYR A 268 14.10 -0.78 -9.57
CA TYR A 268 15.22 -0.69 -8.62
C TYR A 268 16.55 -0.39 -9.34
N PRO A 269 17.47 0.38 -8.73
CA PRO A 269 18.76 0.70 -9.34
C PRO A 269 19.59 -0.56 -9.66
N GLY A 270 20.00 -0.72 -10.91
CA GLY A 270 20.80 -1.85 -11.40
C GLY A 270 20.02 -3.14 -11.64
N SER A 271 18.70 -3.12 -11.47
CA SER A 271 17.83 -4.28 -11.62
C SER A 271 16.58 -3.95 -12.44
N PRO A 272 15.91 -4.97 -13.00
CA PRO A 272 14.79 -4.76 -13.92
C PRO A 272 13.67 -3.91 -13.34
N GLY A 273 13.25 -4.15 -12.09
CA GLY A 273 12.02 -3.55 -11.57
C GLY A 273 10.82 -3.90 -12.46
N ASP A 274 9.97 -2.91 -12.74
CA ASP A 274 8.85 -3.07 -13.67
C ASP A 274 9.28 -3.27 -15.13
N THR A 275 8.40 -3.88 -15.91
CA THR A 275 8.65 -4.14 -17.33
C THR A 275 8.80 -2.84 -18.10
N GLY A 276 9.95 -2.67 -18.77
CA GLY A 276 10.24 -1.49 -19.60
C GLY A 276 11.20 -0.50 -18.95
N ASN A 277 11.52 -0.66 -17.67
CA ASN A 277 12.55 0.16 -17.03
C ASN A 277 13.94 -0.08 -17.67
N THR A 278 14.67 1.01 -17.89
CA THR A 278 16.10 0.94 -18.23
C THR A 278 16.92 0.83 -16.95
N TYR A 279 17.94 -0.01 -16.93
CA TYR A 279 18.81 -0.22 -15.77
C TYR A 279 20.21 -0.70 -16.19
N ASP A 280 21.22 -0.38 -15.40
CA ASP A 280 22.56 -0.99 -15.51
C ASP A 280 23.39 -0.86 -14.21
N ASP A 281 24.58 -1.45 -14.19
CA ASP A 281 25.46 -1.47 -13.02
C ASP A 281 25.97 -0.08 -12.59
N THR A 282 25.73 0.98 -13.36
CA THR A 282 26.10 2.36 -13.01
C THR A 282 25.06 3.06 -12.13
N ASP A 283 23.83 2.52 -12.07
CA ASP A 283 22.70 3.11 -11.35
C ASP A 283 23.02 3.40 -9.89
N GLY A 284 23.62 2.46 -9.15
CA GLY A 284 23.94 2.66 -7.73
C GLY A 284 24.91 3.82 -7.47
N ALA A 285 25.86 4.07 -8.38
CA ALA A 285 26.79 5.20 -8.28
C ALA A 285 26.11 6.53 -8.68
N ASN A 286 25.33 6.51 -9.76
CA ASN A 286 24.58 7.65 -10.24
C ASN A 286 23.52 8.10 -9.22
N TYR A 287 22.90 7.14 -8.52
CA TYR A 287 21.93 7.41 -7.48
C TYR A 287 22.58 8.05 -6.25
N ALA A 288 23.77 7.58 -5.83
CA ALA A 288 24.52 8.26 -4.77
C ALA A 288 24.88 9.70 -5.14
N ALA A 289 25.23 9.95 -6.41
CA ALA A 289 25.46 11.32 -6.91
C ALA A 289 24.17 12.15 -6.85
N LEU A 290 23.02 11.59 -7.24
CA LEU A 290 21.71 12.23 -7.15
C LEU A 290 21.33 12.60 -5.71
N VAL A 291 21.48 11.69 -4.76
CA VAL A 291 21.20 11.98 -3.34
C VAL A 291 22.08 13.13 -2.84
N GLY A 292 23.38 13.11 -3.17
CA GLY A 292 24.30 14.17 -2.79
C GLY A 292 23.96 15.52 -3.42
N ASP A 293 23.57 15.54 -4.70
CA ASP A 293 23.17 16.75 -5.42
C ASP A 293 21.84 17.32 -4.87
N LEU A 294 20.88 16.44 -4.57
CA LEU A 294 19.59 16.82 -3.98
C LEU A 294 19.77 17.40 -2.58
N LYS A 295 20.59 16.78 -1.73
CA LYS A 295 20.87 17.30 -0.39
C LYS A 295 21.49 18.70 -0.46
N LYS A 296 22.45 18.93 -1.36
CA LYS A 296 23.05 20.25 -1.58
C LYS A 296 22.01 21.27 -2.07
N ALA A 297 21.15 20.88 -3.00
CA ALA A 297 20.10 21.76 -3.52
C ALA A 297 19.09 22.18 -2.44
N LEU A 298 18.65 21.24 -1.60
CA LEU A 298 17.77 21.51 -0.46
C LEU A 298 18.42 22.44 0.56
N VAL A 299 19.68 22.20 0.92
CA VAL A 299 20.44 23.08 1.83
C VAL A 299 20.58 24.49 1.25
N ALA A 300 20.94 24.62 -0.03
CA ALA A 300 21.05 25.91 -0.71
C ALA A 300 19.71 26.66 -0.79
N ALA A 301 18.59 25.93 -0.81
CA ALA A 301 17.25 26.50 -0.76
C ALA A 301 16.74 26.82 0.66
N GLY A 302 17.57 26.65 1.70
CA GLY A 302 17.19 26.88 3.10
C GLY A 302 16.39 25.74 3.73
N ARG A 303 16.29 24.58 3.08
CA ARG A 303 15.52 23.40 3.51
C ARG A 303 16.41 22.28 4.04
N LYS A 304 17.37 22.62 4.91
CA LYS A 304 18.28 21.62 5.53
C LYS A 304 17.55 20.60 6.41
N ASP A 305 16.34 20.95 6.85
CA ASP A 305 15.38 20.13 7.61
C ASP A 305 14.81 18.97 6.79
N VAL A 306 14.84 19.04 5.46
CA VAL A 306 14.28 17.99 4.61
C VAL A 306 15.15 16.73 4.65
N GLU A 307 14.51 15.64 5.05
CA GLU A 307 15.01 14.27 5.03
C GLU A 307 14.96 13.68 3.61
N ILE A 308 15.86 12.73 3.32
CA ILE A 308 15.85 11.98 2.06
C ILE A 308 15.72 10.50 2.42
N SER A 309 14.64 9.88 2.00
CA SER A 309 14.40 8.45 2.12
C SER A 309 14.40 7.78 0.74
N ILE A 310 14.54 6.45 0.72
CA ILE A 310 14.56 5.66 -0.52
C ILE A 310 13.76 4.36 -0.35
N ALA A 311 13.23 3.84 -1.47
CA ALA A 311 12.87 2.43 -1.61
C ALA A 311 14.13 1.56 -1.63
N ALA A 312 14.03 0.37 -1.06
CA ALA A 312 14.98 -0.72 -1.28
C ALA A 312 14.25 -2.05 -1.42
N SER A 313 14.63 -2.83 -2.43
CA SER A 313 14.14 -4.19 -2.61
C SER A 313 14.53 -5.06 -1.41
N ALA A 314 13.72 -6.06 -1.07
CA ALA A 314 14.10 -7.10 -0.12
C ALA A 314 14.83 -8.30 -0.79
N ASN A 315 15.05 -8.24 -2.10
CA ASN A 315 15.88 -9.19 -2.82
C ASN A 315 17.36 -8.90 -2.59
N VAL A 316 18.12 -9.88 -2.09
CA VAL A 316 19.57 -9.76 -1.88
C VAL A 316 20.32 -9.40 -3.16
N ALA A 317 19.92 -9.95 -4.31
CA ALA A 317 20.57 -9.67 -5.59
C ALA A 317 20.41 -8.19 -5.99
N ASP A 318 19.22 -7.62 -5.80
CA ASP A 318 18.94 -6.21 -6.13
C ASP A 318 19.62 -5.26 -5.14
N MET A 319 19.54 -5.55 -3.84
CA MET A 319 20.22 -4.77 -2.80
C MET A 319 21.73 -4.69 -3.01
N THR A 320 22.34 -5.76 -3.52
CA THR A 320 23.79 -5.82 -3.82
C THR A 320 24.17 -4.80 -4.91
N LYS A 321 23.29 -4.53 -5.87
CA LYS A 321 23.53 -3.58 -6.96
C LYS A 321 23.19 -2.14 -6.59
N ALA A 322 22.25 -1.95 -5.67
CA ALA A 322 21.71 -0.64 -5.30
C ALA A 322 22.69 0.30 -4.57
N ASN A 323 23.89 -0.16 -4.17
CA ASN A 323 24.90 0.64 -3.46
C ASN A 323 24.35 1.28 -2.15
N LEU A 324 23.56 0.53 -1.36
CA LEU A 324 22.88 1.06 -0.18
C LEU A 324 23.80 1.74 0.84
N PRO A 325 25.00 1.21 1.20
CA PRO A 325 25.93 1.93 2.07
C PRO A 325 26.41 3.27 1.49
N GLY A 326 26.62 3.32 0.17
CA GLY A 326 26.97 4.55 -0.54
C GLY A 326 25.86 5.59 -0.53
N LEU A 327 24.59 5.18 -0.66
CA LEU A 327 23.43 6.06 -0.55
C LEU A 327 23.31 6.66 0.87
N ILE A 328 23.53 5.83 1.90
CA ILE A 328 23.56 6.30 3.29
C ILE A 328 24.68 7.32 3.51
N ALA A 329 25.88 7.07 2.97
CA ALA A 329 27.00 8.01 3.03
C ALA A 329 26.72 9.31 2.25
N ALA A 330 25.94 9.25 1.17
CA ALA A 330 25.55 10.41 0.37
C ALA A 330 24.51 11.31 1.07
N GLY A 331 23.76 10.78 2.04
CA GLY A 331 22.84 11.57 2.87
C GLY A 331 21.45 10.96 3.08
N VAL A 332 21.20 9.71 2.66
CA VAL A 332 19.95 9.02 2.96
C VAL A 332 19.77 8.88 4.49
N SER A 333 18.65 9.38 4.99
CA SER A 333 18.28 9.31 6.41
C SER A 333 17.47 8.06 6.74
N ARG A 334 16.72 7.53 5.77
CA ARG A 334 15.78 6.43 5.97
C ARG A 334 15.70 5.52 4.74
N LEU A 335 15.53 4.23 4.97
CA LEU A 335 15.35 3.20 3.95
C LEU A 335 14.03 2.46 4.20
N ASN A 336 13.11 2.55 3.25
CA ASN A 336 11.87 1.77 3.21
C ASN A 336 12.19 0.44 2.50
N LEU A 337 12.35 -0.62 3.28
CA LEU A 337 12.62 -1.96 2.76
C LEU A 337 11.29 -2.58 2.32
N MET A 338 11.10 -2.74 1.01
CA MET A 338 9.87 -3.22 0.38
C MET A 338 9.71 -4.73 0.61
N THR A 339 9.36 -5.11 1.84
CA THR A 339 9.27 -6.50 2.30
C THR A 339 7.90 -7.12 2.01
N TYR A 340 7.42 -6.97 0.79
CA TYR A 340 6.17 -7.52 0.28
C TYR A 340 6.35 -7.92 -1.19
N ASP A 341 5.33 -8.53 -1.78
CA ASP A 341 5.33 -9.05 -3.15
C ASP A 341 6.41 -10.10 -3.43
N PHE A 342 6.74 -10.92 -2.41
CA PHE A 342 7.61 -12.09 -2.57
C PHE A 342 6.94 -13.24 -3.33
N PHE A 343 5.61 -13.16 -3.47
CA PHE A 343 4.76 -14.08 -4.20
C PHE A 343 3.70 -13.30 -4.97
N GLY A 344 3.29 -13.80 -6.14
CA GLY A 344 2.17 -13.27 -6.91
C GLY A 344 1.90 -14.07 -8.19
N THR A 345 0.62 -14.23 -8.53
CA THR A 345 0.19 -14.72 -9.84
C THR A 345 0.39 -13.62 -10.89
N PRO A 346 0.87 -13.93 -12.12
CA PRO A 346 1.26 -15.25 -12.65
C PRO A 346 2.76 -15.54 -12.60
N TRP A 347 3.56 -14.67 -11.97
CA TRP A 347 5.01 -14.69 -12.14
C TRP A 347 5.73 -15.61 -11.15
N ALA A 348 5.14 -15.89 -9.98
CA ALA A 348 5.78 -16.74 -8.97
C ALA A 348 5.84 -18.20 -9.47
N PRO A 349 6.95 -18.92 -9.25
CA PRO A 349 7.09 -20.29 -9.74
C PRO A 349 6.24 -21.31 -8.96
N THR A 350 5.99 -21.05 -7.68
CA THR A 350 5.24 -21.91 -6.75
C THR A 350 4.51 -21.05 -5.72
N LEU A 351 3.67 -21.66 -4.89
CA LEU A 351 3.11 -20.97 -3.73
C LEU A 351 4.22 -20.53 -2.79
N ALA A 352 4.08 -19.32 -2.24
CA ALA A 352 4.92 -18.75 -1.21
C ALA A 352 4.14 -17.68 -0.46
N HIS A 353 4.66 -17.25 0.70
CA HIS A 353 4.13 -16.08 1.38
C HIS A 353 4.64 -14.82 0.69
N HIS A 354 3.79 -13.80 0.56
CA HIS A 354 4.20 -12.57 -0.14
C HIS A 354 4.91 -11.56 0.77
N THR A 355 4.79 -11.67 2.10
CA THR A 355 5.32 -10.69 3.07
C THR A 355 5.75 -11.31 4.41
N ASN A 356 6.23 -12.56 4.37
CA ASN A 356 6.65 -13.34 5.55
C ASN A 356 7.85 -12.73 6.30
N LEU A 357 7.85 -12.90 7.63
CA LEU A 357 8.93 -12.46 8.50
C LEU A 357 10.17 -13.34 8.34
N HIS A 358 9.99 -14.66 8.30
CA HIS A 358 11.06 -15.66 8.19
C HIS A 358 10.92 -16.50 6.92
N ASP A 359 12.04 -16.99 6.41
CA ASP A 359 12.08 -17.81 5.21
C ASP A 359 11.52 -19.22 5.47
N THR A 360 10.80 -19.79 4.49
CA THR A 360 10.35 -21.19 4.55
C THR A 360 11.51 -22.15 4.32
N ASP A 361 12.56 -21.73 3.61
CA ASP A 361 13.84 -22.44 3.47
C ASP A 361 15.02 -21.48 3.67
N PRO A 362 15.49 -21.31 4.92
CA PRO A 362 16.66 -20.47 5.22
C PRO A 362 17.96 -20.93 4.53
N GLY A 363 18.04 -22.19 4.08
CA GLY A 363 19.19 -22.73 3.36
C GLY A 363 19.21 -22.37 1.88
N ALA A 364 18.07 -22.00 1.29
CA ALA A 364 17.99 -21.61 -0.12
C ALA A 364 18.74 -20.29 -0.36
N ALA A 365 19.41 -20.18 -1.52
CA ALA A 365 20.14 -18.96 -1.89
C ALA A 365 19.21 -17.81 -2.34
N SER A 366 17.99 -18.13 -2.77
CA SER A 366 17.09 -17.21 -3.49
C SER A 366 15.72 -17.03 -2.82
N GLY A 367 15.59 -17.37 -1.53
CA GLY A 367 14.37 -17.13 -0.77
C GLY A 367 14.15 -15.65 -0.45
N PHE A 368 12.93 -15.30 -0.08
CA PHE A 368 12.55 -13.96 0.35
C PHE A 368 11.97 -14.01 1.76
N SER A 369 12.43 -13.11 2.63
CA SER A 369 11.83 -12.84 3.93
C SER A 369 12.36 -11.50 4.46
N VAL A 370 11.61 -10.90 5.39
CA VAL A 370 12.07 -9.72 6.13
C VAL A 370 13.42 -10.01 6.79
N ASP A 371 13.54 -11.14 7.50
CA ASP A 371 14.75 -11.47 8.26
C ASP A 371 15.98 -11.65 7.37
N ARG A 372 15.83 -12.33 6.22
CA ARG A 372 16.92 -12.49 5.25
C ARG A 372 17.43 -11.12 4.75
N ALA A 373 16.51 -10.24 4.38
CA ALA A 373 16.87 -8.93 3.84
C ALA A 373 17.55 -8.05 4.92
N VAL A 374 17.01 -8.04 6.14
CA VAL A 374 17.60 -7.31 7.27
C VAL A 374 18.97 -7.86 7.67
N ASN A 375 19.15 -9.18 7.65
CA ASN A 375 20.44 -9.82 7.92
C ASN A 375 21.48 -9.43 6.87
N TRP A 376 21.11 -9.37 5.60
CA TRP A 376 21.99 -8.87 4.54
C TRP A 376 22.39 -7.41 4.76
N LEU A 377 21.42 -6.52 5.07
CA LEU A 377 21.68 -5.11 5.36
C LEU A 377 22.65 -4.94 6.53
N ARG A 378 22.50 -5.75 7.58
CA ARG A 378 23.42 -5.79 8.73
C ARG A 378 24.83 -6.16 8.30
N GLN A 379 24.98 -7.20 7.48
CA GLN A 379 26.29 -7.64 6.96
C GLN A 379 26.92 -6.62 6.02
N ALA A 380 26.10 -5.90 5.25
CA ALA A 380 26.53 -4.80 4.37
C ALA A 380 26.91 -3.52 5.15
N GLY A 381 26.75 -3.49 6.47
CA GLY A 381 27.10 -2.35 7.32
C GLY A 381 26.08 -1.20 7.27
N VAL A 382 24.85 -1.46 6.81
CA VAL A 382 23.77 -0.47 6.85
C VAL A 382 23.33 -0.26 8.30
N PRO A 383 23.24 1.00 8.80
CA PRO A 383 22.73 1.26 10.14
C PRO A 383 21.26 0.87 10.25
N LEU A 384 20.96 -0.24 10.95
CA LEU A 384 19.60 -0.80 11.02
C LEU A 384 18.56 0.18 11.58
N ALA A 385 18.97 1.11 12.45
CA ALA A 385 18.08 2.17 12.97
C ALA A 385 17.53 3.11 11.87
N LYS A 386 18.07 3.08 10.64
CA LYS A 386 17.54 3.80 9.47
C LYS A 386 16.61 2.94 8.60
N VAL A 387 16.53 1.63 8.87
CA VAL A 387 15.75 0.67 8.07
C VAL A 387 14.37 0.57 8.67
N HIS A 388 13.35 0.69 7.83
CA HIS A 388 11.96 0.44 8.16
C HIS A 388 11.44 -0.68 7.28
N ILE A 389 10.73 -1.64 7.87
CA ILE A 389 10.21 -2.80 7.15
C ILE A 389 8.73 -2.60 6.81
N GLY A 390 8.31 -3.16 5.68
CA GLY A 390 6.94 -3.08 5.20
C GLY A 390 6.01 -4.13 5.83
N TYR A 391 4.76 -3.72 6.05
CA TYR A 391 3.62 -4.62 6.15
C TYR A 391 2.58 -4.27 5.08
N ALA A 392 1.87 -5.28 4.58
CA ALA A 392 0.99 -5.14 3.43
C ALA A 392 -0.49 -5.08 3.86
N ALA A 393 -1.22 -4.09 3.37
CA ALA A 393 -2.67 -3.98 3.55
C ALA A 393 -3.43 -4.58 2.35
N TYR A 394 -2.89 -5.66 1.79
CA TYR A 394 -3.49 -6.44 0.71
C TYR A 394 -2.90 -7.85 0.74
N SER A 395 -3.55 -8.76 0.01
CA SER A 395 -3.07 -10.12 -0.21
C SER A 395 -2.48 -10.30 -1.60
N ARG A 396 -1.69 -11.37 -1.78
CA ARG A 396 -1.36 -11.92 -3.09
C ARG A 396 -1.99 -13.30 -3.25
N ASN A 397 -2.69 -13.49 -4.36
CA ASN A 397 -3.60 -14.62 -4.56
C ASN A 397 -3.10 -15.61 -5.61
N ALA A 398 -3.59 -16.84 -5.50
CA ALA A 398 -3.51 -17.85 -6.55
C ALA A 398 -4.84 -18.62 -6.66
N LEU A 399 -5.17 -19.01 -7.89
CA LEU A 399 -6.19 -20.03 -8.15
C LEU A 399 -5.56 -21.41 -8.28
N GLN A 400 -6.39 -22.44 -8.11
CA GLN A 400 -5.99 -23.85 -8.26
C GLN A 400 -4.72 -24.18 -7.46
N ALA A 401 -4.60 -23.60 -6.28
CA ALA A 401 -3.54 -23.89 -5.34
C ALA A 401 -3.71 -25.32 -4.80
N ASP A 402 -2.63 -26.07 -4.78
CA ASP A 402 -2.52 -27.39 -4.17
C ASP A 402 -1.44 -27.33 -3.07
N ILE A 403 -1.89 -27.27 -1.82
CA ILE A 403 -1.02 -27.12 -0.66
C ILE A 403 -0.58 -28.52 -0.20
N SER A 404 0.72 -28.81 -0.31
CA SER A 404 1.30 -30.05 0.21
C SER A 404 1.65 -29.98 1.69
N GLN A 405 1.99 -28.79 2.19
CA GLN A 405 2.34 -28.56 3.59
C GLN A 405 2.01 -27.13 3.99
N VAL A 406 1.39 -26.95 5.16
CA VAL A 406 1.06 -25.62 5.72
C VAL A 406 2.29 -24.93 6.30
N SER A 407 3.16 -25.68 6.99
CA SER A 407 4.34 -25.13 7.65
C SER A 407 5.53 -26.10 7.65
N ALA A 408 6.69 -25.77 7.07
CA ALA A 408 6.90 -24.62 6.21
C ALA A 408 6.03 -24.71 4.94
N LEU A 409 5.41 -23.60 4.53
CA LEU A 409 4.49 -23.59 3.40
C LEU A 409 5.16 -24.16 2.15
N SER A 410 4.53 -25.18 1.56
CA SER A 410 4.89 -25.71 0.24
C SER A 410 3.64 -26.12 -0.52
N GLY A 411 3.67 -25.91 -1.83
CA GLY A 411 2.60 -26.27 -2.73
C GLY A 411 2.78 -25.69 -4.13
N THR A 412 1.90 -26.09 -5.03
CA THR A 412 1.88 -25.59 -6.40
C THR A 412 0.62 -24.78 -6.65
N TYR A 413 0.61 -24.03 -7.74
CA TYR A 413 -0.61 -23.41 -8.25
C TYR A 413 -0.54 -23.37 -9.77
N MET A 414 -1.71 -23.23 -10.40
CA MET A 414 -1.80 -23.14 -11.86
C MET A 414 -2.24 -21.71 -12.22
N PRO A 415 -1.33 -20.83 -12.66
CA PRO A 415 -1.66 -19.43 -12.93
C PRO A 415 -2.66 -19.24 -14.08
N GLY A 416 -2.89 -20.26 -14.91
CA GLY A 416 -3.80 -20.17 -16.05
C GLY A 416 -3.36 -19.10 -17.05
N ASP A 417 -4.27 -18.21 -17.41
CA ASP A 417 -4.03 -17.00 -18.21
C ASP A 417 -3.49 -15.81 -17.38
N GLY A 418 -3.22 -16.02 -16.10
CA GLY A 418 -2.79 -15.01 -15.14
C GLY A 418 -3.93 -14.22 -14.50
N ILE A 419 -5.17 -14.62 -14.74
CA ILE A 419 -6.35 -14.00 -14.14
C ILE A 419 -6.79 -14.81 -12.92
N THR A 420 -6.85 -14.14 -11.77
CA THR A 420 -7.46 -14.68 -10.55
C THR A 420 -8.18 -13.56 -9.80
N THR A 421 -9.09 -13.93 -8.90
CA THR A 421 -9.85 -12.96 -8.10
C THR A 421 -8.94 -12.01 -7.33
N GLY A 422 -9.39 -10.77 -7.23
CA GLY A 422 -8.84 -9.68 -6.43
C GLY A 422 -9.85 -8.55 -6.32
N THR A 423 -9.47 -7.43 -5.72
CA THR A 423 -10.37 -6.29 -5.53
C THR A 423 -10.47 -5.44 -6.79
N PHE A 424 -9.40 -4.73 -7.16
CA PHE A 424 -9.34 -3.89 -8.37
C PHE A 424 -8.40 -4.45 -9.44
N GLU A 425 -7.56 -5.42 -9.06
CA GLU A 425 -6.54 -6.01 -9.93
C GLU A 425 -6.51 -7.52 -9.71
N SER A 426 -6.14 -8.25 -10.76
CA SER A 426 -5.96 -9.71 -10.68
C SER A 426 -4.92 -10.06 -9.63
N GLY A 427 -5.21 -11.05 -8.79
CA GLY A 427 -4.21 -11.57 -7.85
C GLY A 427 -3.98 -10.73 -6.61
N THR A 428 -4.76 -9.67 -6.38
CA THR A 428 -4.57 -8.75 -5.25
C THR A 428 -5.91 -8.42 -4.58
N THR A 429 -6.12 -8.85 -3.32
CA THR A 429 -7.31 -8.48 -2.53
C THR A 429 -6.93 -7.47 -1.45
N GLU A 430 -7.56 -6.31 -1.43
CA GLU A 430 -7.27 -5.24 -0.47
C GLU A 430 -7.85 -5.56 0.91
N TYR A 431 -7.23 -5.03 1.97
CA TYR A 431 -7.52 -5.53 3.32
C TYR A 431 -8.97 -5.31 3.77
N TYR A 432 -9.60 -4.18 3.43
CA TYR A 432 -11.02 -4.00 3.72
C TYR A 432 -11.93 -5.03 3.01
N ASP A 433 -11.52 -5.54 1.85
CA ASP A 433 -12.21 -6.61 1.12
C ASP A 433 -11.96 -7.97 1.80
N VAL A 434 -10.74 -8.20 2.30
CA VAL A 434 -10.42 -9.33 3.19
C VAL A 434 -11.36 -9.36 4.40
N LEU A 435 -11.50 -8.26 5.13
CA LEU A 435 -12.37 -8.17 6.32
C LEU A 435 -13.84 -8.41 5.98
N PHE A 436 -14.29 -7.84 4.86
CA PHE A 436 -15.69 -7.91 4.46
C PHE A 436 -16.08 -9.31 3.97
N ASN A 437 -15.25 -9.93 3.14
CA ASN A 437 -15.62 -11.15 2.41
C ASN A 437 -14.93 -12.43 2.89
N TYR A 438 -13.79 -12.35 3.58
CA TYR A 438 -12.92 -13.53 3.71
C TYR A 438 -12.48 -13.84 5.15
N LEU A 439 -12.37 -12.83 6.02
CA LEU A 439 -11.88 -12.99 7.39
C LEU A 439 -12.71 -12.22 8.41
N ASP A 440 -13.30 -12.93 9.35
CA ASP A 440 -13.93 -12.38 10.55
C ASP A 440 -12.92 -12.38 11.70
N LEU A 441 -12.20 -11.27 11.83
CA LEU A 441 -11.20 -11.07 12.87
C LEU A 441 -11.81 -11.06 14.29
N GLU A 442 -13.02 -10.54 14.45
CA GLU A 442 -13.67 -10.41 15.77
C GLU A 442 -14.07 -11.77 16.34
N ASN A 443 -14.43 -12.72 15.46
CA ASN A 443 -14.84 -14.07 15.85
C ASN A 443 -13.72 -15.12 15.69
N GLY A 444 -12.53 -14.73 15.23
CA GLY A 444 -11.42 -15.66 15.03
C GLY A 444 -11.65 -16.67 13.90
N THR A 445 -12.50 -16.35 12.92
CA THR A 445 -12.96 -17.30 11.89
C THR A 445 -12.86 -16.73 10.50
N ALA A 446 -12.57 -17.56 9.49
CA ALA A 446 -12.69 -17.16 8.10
C ALA A 446 -14.16 -17.24 7.60
N ARG A 447 -14.46 -16.53 6.52
CA ARG A 447 -15.79 -16.44 5.89
C ARG A 447 -15.83 -17.26 4.59
N ASN A 448 -17.03 -17.51 4.08
CA ASN A 448 -17.24 -17.98 2.70
C ASN A 448 -16.45 -19.24 2.31
N GLY A 449 -16.29 -20.18 3.26
CA GLY A 449 -15.61 -21.45 3.04
C GLY A 449 -14.08 -21.38 3.06
N PHE A 450 -13.50 -20.19 3.24
CA PHE A 450 -12.08 -20.05 3.52
C PHE A 450 -11.75 -20.56 4.92
N VAL A 451 -10.48 -20.88 5.12
CA VAL A 451 -9.88 -21.24 6.40
C VAL A 451 -8.59 -20.44 6.55
N LEU A 452 -8.39 -19.84 7.72
CA LEU A 452 -7.12 -19.22 8.07
C LEU A 452 -6.12 -20.29 8.51
N TYR A 453 -4.95 -20.27 7.89
CA TYR A 453 -3.81 -21.10 8.24
C TYR A 453 -2.64 -20.24 8.69
N THR A 454 -1.86 -20.76 9.62
CA THR A 454 -0.62 -20.15 10.10
C THR A 454 0.53 -21.08 9.75
N ASP A 455 1.60 -20.50 9.22
CA ASP A 455 2.90 -21.12 9.04
C ASP A 455 3.86 -20.63 10.14
N PRO A 456 4.03 -21.38 11.25
CA PRO A 456 4.94 -20.98 12.32
C PRO A 456 6.42 -20.88 11.90
N VAL A 457 6.86 -21.56 10.84
CA VAL A 457 8.25 -21.48 10.37
C VAL A 457 8.50 -20.12 9.71
N ALA A 458 7.60 -19.69 8.84
CA ALA A 458 7.69 -18.39 8.16
C ALA A 458 7.22 -17.22 9.03
N ASP A 459 6.55 -17.52 10.14
CA ASP A 459 5.78 -16.57 10.96
C ASP A 459 4.84 -15.72 10.09
N ALA A 460 4.00 -16.41 9.32
CA ALA A 460 3.11 -15.83 8.32
C ALA A 460 1.77 -16.56 8.30
N ASP A 461 0.73 -15.87 7.82
CA ASP A 461 -0.61 -16.41 7.71
C ASP A 461 -1.09 -16.39 6.24
N PHE A 462 -2.03 -17.28 5.93
CA PHE A 462 -2.72 -17.30 4.64
C PHE A 462 -4.15 -17.80 4.77
N LEU A 463 -5.01 -17.35 3.86
CA LEU A 463 -6.35 -17.91 3.68
C LEU A 463 -6.32 -18.93 2.56
N TYR A 464 -7.01 -20.05 2.74
CA TYR A 464 -7.17 -21.07 1.72
C TYR A 464 -8.61 -21.59 1.70
N GLN A 465 -9.17 -21.76 0.51
CA GLN A 465 -10.50 -22.34 0.30
C GLN A 465 -10.36 -23.72 -0.36
N PRO A 466 -10.50 -24.82 0.39
CA PRO A 466 -10.23 -26.17 -0.13
C PRO A 466 -11.12 -26.58 -1.32
N SER A 467 -12.33 -26.04 -1.43
CA SER A 467 -13.27 -26.40 -2.50
C SER A 467 -12.89 -25.83 -3.87
N SER A 468 -12.24 -24.67 -3.91
CA SER A 468 -11.87 -23.97 -5.16
C SER A 468 -10.37 -23.96 -5.41
N GLY A 469 -9.56 -24.25 -4.37
CA GLY A 469 -8.12 -24.04 -4.42
C GLY A 469 -7.73 -22.56 -4.42
N MET A 470 -8.59 -21.64 -3.96
CA MET A 470 -8.21 -20.23 -3.81
C MET A 470 -7.27 -20.07 -2.63
N PHE A 471 -6.12 -19.45 -2.87
CA PHE A 471 -5.09 -19.12 -1.89
C PHE A 471 -4.91 -17.60 -1.83
N MET A 472 -4.74 -17.06 -0.62
CA MET A 472 -4.40 -15.66 -0.39
C MET A 472 -3.34 -15.57 0.71
N SER A 473 -2.12 -15.18 0.36
CA SER A 473 -1.11 -14.80 1.35
C SER A 473 -1.33 -13.35 1.76
N LEU A 474 -1.33 -13.06 3.06
CA LEU A 474 -1.66 -11.73 3.60
C LEU A 474 -0.95 -11.48 4.93
N ASP A 475 -0.84 -10.22 5.32
CA ASP A 475 -0.61 -9.85 6.70
C ASP A 475 -1.92 -9.92 7.53
N THR A 476 -1.80 -10.27 8.80
CA THR A 476 -2.86 -10.26 9.82
C THR A 476 -2.43 -9.38 10.99
N PRO A 477 -3.31 -9.02 11.94
CA PRO A 477 -2.88 -8.33 13.16
C PRO A 477 -1.78 -9.10 13.91
N ARG A 478 -1.83 -10.44 13.87
CA ARG A 478 -0.81 -11.32 14.45
C ARG A 478 0.56 -11.12 13.79
N THR A 479 0.66 -11.21 12.46
CA THR A 479 1.94 -11.07 11.74
C THR A 479 2.49 -9.65 11.82
N VAL A 480 1.64 -8.62 11.74
CA VAL A 480 2.09 -7.22 11.83
C VAL A 480 2.61 -6.90 13.25
N ARG A 481 1.97 -7.43 14.30
CA ARG A 481 2.50 -7.34 15.66
C ARG A 481 3.86 -8.04 15.78
N ALA A 482 4.02 -9.21 15.16
CA ALA A 482 5.30 -9.93 15.13
C ALA A 482 6.40 -9.13 14.41
N LYS A 483 6.09 -8.48 13.29
CA LYS A 483 6.99 -7.54 12.60
C LYS A 483 7.39 -6.36 13.50
N GLY A 484 6.45 -5.81 14.28
CA GLY A 484 6.75 -4.76 15.26
C GLY A 484 7.72 -5.20 16.35
N ASP A 485 7.51 -6.41 16.87
CA ASP A 485 8.40 -7.01 17.85
C ASP A 485 9.80 -7.31 17.26
N TYR A 486 9.85 -7.77 16.01
CA TYR A 486 11.09 -7.96 15.27
C TYR A 486 11.89 -6.66 15.13
N VAL A 487 11.23 -5.54 14.78
CA VAL A 487 11.84 -4.20 14.73
C VAL A 487 12.50 -3.84 16.05
N ARG A 488 11.78 -4.02 17.16
CA ARG A 488 12.28 -3.72 18.50
C ARG A 488 13.48 -4.59 18.89
N ARG A 489 13.41 -5.90 18.62
CA ARG A 489 14.49 -6.85 18.95
C ARG A 489 15.76 -6.65 18.13
N ASN A 490 15.62 -6.22 16.88
CA ASN A 490 16.74 -6.07 15.94
C ASN A 490 17.25 -4.62 15.81
N GLY A 491 16.66 -3.67 16.53
CA GLY A 491 17.09 -2.27 16.55
C GLY A 491 16.85 -1.54 15.22
N LEU A 492 15.74 -1.84 14.55
CA LEU A 492 15.31 -1.14 13.33
C LEU A 492 14.67 0.22 13.66
N GLY A 493 14.46 1.05 12.64
CA GLY A 493 13.84 2.38 12.80
C GLY A 493 12.32 2.34 12.99
N GLY A 494 11.64 1.32 12.48
CA GLY A 494 10.18 1.26 12.54
C GLY A 494 9.55 0.39 11.45
N LEU A 495 8.26 0.63 11.21
CA LEU A 495 7.47 -0.04 10.18
C LEU A 495 6.85 0.98 9.24
N PHE A 496 6.48 0.53 8.05
CA PHE A 496 5.58 1.26 7.17
C PHE A 496 4.50 0.36 6.56
N THR A 497 3.30 0.89 6.35
CA THR A 497 2.26 0.18 5.59
C THR A 497 2.30 0.51 4.11
N TRP A 498 2.06 -0.52 3.30
CA TRP A 498 1.75 -0.44 1.88
C TRP A 498 0.36 -1.06 1.65
N THR A 499 -0.74 -0.29 1.53
CA THR A 499 -0.89 1.16 1.76
C THR A 499 -1.91 1.50 2.86
N ILE A 500 -1.83 2.71 3.41
CA ILE A 500 -2.74 3.22 4.46
C ILE A 500 -4.19 3.18 4.01
N ASP A 501 -4.46 3.58 2.77
CA ASP A 501 -5.81 3.70 2.25
C ASP A 501 -6.57 2.35 2.19
N GLN A 502 -5.84 1.24 2.26
CA GLN A 502 -6.38 -0.12 2.30
C GLN A 502 -6.63 -0.64 3.73
N ASP A 503 -5.98 -0.08 4.75
CA ASP A 503 -6.16 -0.46 6.16
C ASP A 503 -7.32 0.30 6.80
N ASN A 504 -8.13 -0.40 7.60
CA ASN A 504 -9.18 0.22 8.42
C ASN A 504 -8.67 0.64 9.82
N GLY A 505 -7.43 0.29 10.15
CA GLY A 505 -6.69 0.70 11.35
C GLY A 505 -6.23 -0.47 12.21
N VAL A 506 -6.74 -1.68 11.99
CA VAL A 506 -6.32 -2.84 12.80
C VAL A 506 -4.86 -3.22 12.55
N LEU A 507 -4.35 -3.08 11.32
CA LEU A 507 -2.95 -3.37 11.03
C LEU A 507 -2.04 -2.28 11.62
N ALA A 508 -2.42 -1.00 11.51
CA ALA A 508 -1.73 0.11 12.18
C ALA A 508 -1.65 -0.10 13.70
N ASN A 509 -2.77 -0.44 14.34
CA ASN A 509 -2.83 -0.74 15.77
C ASN A 509 -1.88 -1.89 16.15
N ALA A 510 -1.89 -2.97 15.37
CA ALA A 510 -0.97 -4.10 15.57
C ALA A 510 0.50 -3.71 15.43
N ALA A 511 0.84 -2.83 14.48
CA ALA A 511 2.20 -2.32 14.33
C ALA A 511 2.65 -1.57 15.59
N HIS A 512 1.81 -0.68 16.14
CA HIS A 512 2.11 0.06 17.36
C HIS A 512 2.30 -0.86 18.58
N GLU A 513 1.42 -1.85 18.77
CA GLU A 513 1.52 -2.80 19.87
C GLU A 513 2.75 -3.70 19.76
N GLY A 514 3.10 -4.13 18.54
CA GLY A 514 4.33 -4.87 18.27
C GLY A 514 5.59 -4.07 18.61
N LEU A 515 5.58 -2.77 18.32
CA LEU A 515 6.65 -1.83 18.72
C LEU A 515 6.71 -1.57 20.23
N GLY A 516 5.82 -2.16 21.02
CA GLY A 516 5.75 -1.97 22.46
C GLY A 516 5.22 -0.60 22.87
N GLN A 517 4.44 0.07 22.02
CA GLN A 517 3.77 1.31 22.37
C GLN A 517 2.48 1.02 23.14
N THR A 518 2.17 1.87 24.12
CA THR A 518 0.96 1.73 24.94
C THR A 518 -0.14 2.63 24.40
N ALA A 519 -1.36 2.09 24.26
CA ALA A 519 -2.51 2.88 23.86
C ALA A 519 -2.78 4.00 24.89
N THR A 520 -2.92 5.22 24.38
CA THR A 520 -3.35 6.42 25.12
C THR A 520 -4.82 6.73 24.88
N VAL A 521 -5.35 6.29 23.74
CA VAL A 521 -6.79 6.23 23.43
C VAL A 521 -7.05 4.86 22.82
N SER A 522 -7.94 4.09 23.44
CA SER A 522 -8.38 2.79 22.95
C SER A 522 -9.79 2.92 22.39
N ASN A 523 -9.88 3.04 21.07
CA ASN A 523 -11.13 3.04 20.31
C ASN A 523 -11.58 1.62 19.97
N PHE A 524 -10.66 0.65 19.98
CA PHE A 524 -10.92 -0.75 19.65
C PHE A 524 -9.97 -1.67 20.42
N ASP A 525 -10.48 -2.79 20.97
CA ASP A 525 -9.67 -3.78 21.67
C ASP A 525 -9.02 -4.76 20.67
N MET A 526 -7.70 -4.66 20.51
CA MET A 526 -6.94 -5.51 19.61
C MET A 526 -6.69 -6.92 20.17
N THR A 527 -6.86 -7.13 21.48
CA THR A 527 -6.49 -8.39 22.15
C THR A 527 -7.06 -9.64 21.46
N PRO A 528 -8.35 -9.69 21.07
CA PRO A 528 -8.93 -10.87 20.45
C PRO A 528 -8.42 -11.15 19.03
N LEU A 529 -7.77 -10.17 18.39
CA LEU A 529 -7.37 -10.25 16.97
C LEU A 529 -6.01 -10.93 16.77
N TYR A 530 -5.28 -11.21 17.84
CA TYR A 530 -3.95 -11.84 17.79
C TYR A 530 -4.01 -13.37 17.90
N PHE A 531 -4.88 -14.01 17.12
CA PHE A 531 -5.03 -15.46 17.10
C PHE A 531 -4.27 -16.09 15.92
N SER A 532 -3.91 -17.36 16.07
CA SER A 532 -3.31 -18.17 15.00
C SER A 532 -4.39 -18.98 14.28
N GLY A 533 -4.17 -19.21 12.98
CA GLY A 533 -4.95 -20.15 12.18
C GLY A 533 -4.55 -21.61 12.42
N LYS A 534 -5.05 -22.50 11.58
CA LYS A 534 -4.66 -23.92 11.58
C LYS A 534 -3.22 -24.09 11.11
N THR A 535 -2.49 -25.07 11.66
CA THR A 535 -1.09 -25.36 11.29
C THR A 535 -0.94 -26.62 10.43
N SER A 536 -2.04 -27.32 10.14
CA SER A 536 -2.07 -28.44 9.19
C SER A 536 -3.43 -28.53 8.49
N LEU A 537 -3.46 -29.14 7.31
CA LEU A 537 -4.71 -29.33 6.53
C LEU A 537 -5.70 -30.26 7.24
N ASP A 538 -5.20 -31.23 8.00
CA ASP A 538 -5.99 -32.26 8.69
C ASP A 538 -6.44 -31.82 10.10
N ASP A 539 -6.06 -30.62 10.55
CA ASP A 539 -6.40 -30.18 11.90
C ASP A 539 -7.92 -29.94 12.02
N THR A 540 -8.56 -30.73 12.88
CA THR A 540 -9.99 -30.62 13.20
C THR A 540 -10.24 -29.76 14.44
N THR A 541 -9.17 -29.25 15.08
CA THR A 541 -9.24 -28.46 16.31
C THR A 541 -9.17 -26.97 15.97
N PRO A 542 -10.05 -26.11 16.50
CA PRO A 542 -9.85 -24.65 16.46
C PRO A 542 -8.57 -24.30 17.24
N GLY A 543 -7.66 -23.53 16.63
CA GLY A 543 -6.37 -23.14 17.22
C GLY A 543 -6.55 -22.38 18.53
N GLY A 544 -5.86 -22.83 19.58
CA GLY A 544 -5.84 -22.19 20.89
C GLY A 544 -4.76 -21.10 21.01
N GLU A 545 -4.99 -20.16 21.92
CA GLU A 545 -4.08 -19.07 22.27
C GLU A 545 -2.67 -19.58 22.58
N SER A 546 -1.65 -18.99 21.93
CA SER A 546 -0.22 -19.17 22.25
C SER A 546 0.44 -17.85 22.60
#